data_AF-A0A5N5JPY1-F1
#
_entry.id   AF-A0A5N5JPY1-F1
#
_cell.length_a   1.000
_cell.length_b   1.000
_cell.length_c   1.000
_cell.angle_alpha   90.00
_cell.angle_beta   90.00
_cell.angle_gamma   90.00
#
_symmetry.space_group_name_H-M   'P 1'
#
loop_
_entity.id
_entity.type
_entity.pdbx_description
1 polymer ?
#
loop_
_entity_poly.entity_id
_entity_poly.type
_entity_poly.pdbx_seq_one_letter_code
_entity_poly.pdbx_strand_id
1 'polypeptide(L)'
;MLVKELMEGVEGEKMREKAMEWKRLAEEAAGPKGTSSINLDKYSCNEWGVGMEIDNNVKREEVEMLVKELMEGGEGEKMREKAMEWKRLAEEAAGPKGTSSINLDKFIHEIISSNN
;
A
#
# COMPACT_ATOMS: atom_id res chain seq x y z
N MET A 1 -5.64 1.58 9.65
CA MET A 1 -6.40 0.82 10.67
C MET A 1 -7.76 0.32 10.16
N LEU A 2 -8.16 0.60 8.90
CA LEU A 2 -9.53 0.35 8.43
C LEU A 2 -9.84 -1.06 7.90
N VAL A 3 -8.86 -1.83 7.45
CA VAL A 3 -9.14 -3.15 6.82
C VAL A 3 -9.44 -4.25 7.85
N LYS A 4 -8.97 -4.10 9.09
CA LYS A 4 -9.02 -5.19 10.09
C LYS A 4 -10.39 -5.36 10.75
N GLU A 5 -11.19 -4.30 10.86
CA GLU A 5 -12.48 -4.30 11.58
C GLU A 5 -13.68 -4.62 10.66
N LEU A 6 -13.56 -4.47 9.34
CA LEU A 6 -14.65 -4.70 8.38
C LEU A 6 -14.86 -6.16 7.96
N MET A 7 -14.02 -7.10 8.42
CA MET A 7 -14.00 -8.50 7.96
C MET A 7 -14.77 -9.50 8.84
N GLU A 8 -15.52 -9.05 9.86
CA GLU A 8 -16.20 -9.96 10.80
C GLU A 8 -17.63 -10.39 10.36
N GLY A 9 -18.11 -10.02 9.17
CA GLY A 9 -19.46 -10.35 8.74
C GLY A 9 -19.59 -10.81 7.28
N VAL A 10 -20.03 -12.07 7.12
CA VAL A 10 -20.59 -12.73 5.92
C VAL A 10 -19.62 -13.55 5.05
N GLU A 11 -20.09 -14.76 4.70
CA GLU A 11 -19.53 -15.85 3.84
C GLU A 11 -18.05 -16.24 3.99
N GLY A 12 -17.80 -17.00 5.06
CA GLY A 12 -16.52 -17.04 5.71
C GLY A 12 -15.34 -17.77 5.04
N GLU A 13 -15.48 -18.70 4.08
CA GLU A 13 -14.30 -19.50 3.70
C GLU A 13 -13.52 -18.93 2.50
N LYS A 14 -14.18 -18.71 1.36
CA LYS A 14 -13.59 -18.02 0.19
C LYS A 14 -13.14 -16.60 0.50
N MET A 15 -13.91 -15.91 1.34
CA MET A 15 -13.65 -14.52 1.72
C MET A 15 -12.46 -14.44 2.68
N ARG A 16 -12.26 -15.44 3.56
CA ARG A 16 -11.06 -15.55 4.41
C ARG A 16 -9.79 -15.78 3.59
N GLU A 17 -9.84 -16.60 2.55
CA GLU A 17 -8.67 -16.91 1.73
C GLU A 17 -8.19 -15.68 0.95
N LYS A 18 -9.10 -14.99 0.25
CA LYS A 18 -8.80 -13.71 -0.41
C LYS A 18 -8.37 -12.62 0.57
N ALA A 19 -8.98 -12.57 1.76
CA ALA A 19 -8.59 -11.63 2.81
C ALA A 19 -7.18 -11.89 3.35
N MET A 20 -6.77 -13.16 3.46
CA MET A 20 -5.42 -13.53 3.89
C MET A 20 -4.38 -13.19 2.82
N GLU A 21 -4.71 -13.40 1.54
CA GLU A 21 -3.89 -12.95 0.41
C GLU A 21 -3.75 -11.42 0.41
N TRP A 22 -4.86 -10.70 0.58
CA TRP A 22 -4.87 -9.23 0.68
C TRP A 22 -4.07 -8.71 1.87
N LYS A 23 -4.21 -9.35 3.04
CA LYS A 23 -3.44 -9.02 4.22
C LYS A 23 -1.95 -9.20 3.98
N ARG A 24 -1.56 -10.32 3.35
CA ARG A 24 -0.16 -10.60 3.01
C ARG A 24 0.38 -9.56 2.03
N LEU A 25 -0.34 -9.26 0.94
CA LEU A 25 0.06 -8.26 -0.04
C LEU A 25 0.19 -6.85 0.57
N ALA A 26 -0.75 -6.47 1.44
CA ALA A 26 -0.70 -5.19 2.15
C ALA A 26 0.48 -5.12 3.14
N GLU A 27 0.79 -6.21 3.85
CA GLU A 27 1.95 -6.29 4.75
C GLU A 27 3.27 -6.28 3.98
N GLU A 28 3.34 -6.92 2.80
CA GLU A 28 4.50 -6.85 1.90
C GLU A 28 4.68 -5.45 1.28
N ALA A 29 3.59 -4.74 0.98
CA ALA A 29 3.64 -3.41 0.37
C ALA A 29 3.91 -2.27 1.38
N ALA A 30 3.48 -2.41 2.64
CA ALA A 30 3.50 -1.28 3.59
C ALA A 30 4.86 -0.97 4.24
N GLY A 31 5.89 -1.81 4.07
CA GLY A 31 7.21 -1.58 4.69
C GLY A 31 7.18 -1.42 6.22
N PRO A 32 8.33 -1.12 6.88
CA PRO A 32 8.37 -0.86 8.32
C PRO A 32 7.53 0.37 8.69
N LYS A 33 6.61 0.22 9.65
CA LYS A 33 5.64 1.25 10.03
C LYS A 33 6.30 2.48 10.66
N GLY A 34 6.15 3.63 10.01
CA GLY A 34 6.38 4.94 10.60
C GLY A 34 6.05 6.07 9.63
N THR A 35 4.82 6.60 9.66
CA THR A 35 4.47 7.79 8.87
C THR A 35 3.46 8.71 9.58
N SER A 36 3.69 10.03 9.45
CA SER A 36 2.83 11.13 9.89
C SER A 36 1.60 11.28 8.99
N SER A 37 0.45 11.55 9.60
CA SER A 37 -0.85 11.00 9.19
C SER A 37 -1.79 11.92 8.38
N ILE A 38 -1.35 12.90 7.59
CA ILE A 38 -2.29 13.90 7.01
C ILE A 38 -2.40 13.92 5.47
N ASN A 39 -1.41 13.42 4.71
CA ASN A 39 -1.45 13.45 3.23
C ASN A 39 -1.49 12.07 2.55
N LEU A 40 -1.41 10.98 3.30
CA LEU A 40 -1.23 9.65 2.72
C LEU A 40 -2.44 9.19 1.89
N ASP A 41 -3.65 9.55 2.29
CA ASP A 41 -4.88 9.07 1.63
C ASP A 41 -5.05 9.66 0.22
N LYS A 42 -4.82 10.97 0.07
CA LYS A 42 -4.86 11.66 -1.23
C LYS A 42 -3.79 11.15 -2.19
N TYR A 43 -2.56 10.97 -1.70
CA TYR A 43 -1.48 10.42 -2.53
C TYR A 43 -1.77 8.97 -2.93
N SER A 44 -2.28 8.16 -1.99
CA SER A 44 -2.59 6.74 -2.26
C SER A 44 -3.67 6.57 -3.31
N CYS A 45 -4.71 7.43 -3.31
CA CYS A 45 -5.80 7.37 -4.29
C CYS A 45 -5.41 8.02 -5.63
N ASN A 46 -4.83 9.21 -5.62
CA ASN A 46 -4.65 10.02 -6.84
C ASN A 46 -3.30 9.81 -7.53
N GLU A 47 -2.23 9.67 -6.76
CA GLU A 47 -0.87 9.62 -7.32
C GLU A 47 -0.38 8.17 -7.49
N TRP A 48 -0.56 7.35 -6.45
CA TRP A 48 -0.08 5.96 -6.49
C TRP A 48 -1.12 5.02 -7.08
N GLY A 49 -2.40 5.38 -7.00
CA GLY A 49 -3.52 4.62 -7.54
C GLY A 49 -3.69 3.25 -6.90
N VAL A 50 -3.39 3.15 -5.60
CA VAL A 50 -3.48 1.92 -4.80
C VAL A 50 -4.59 1.99 -3.75
N GLY A 51 -5.39 3.06 -3.74
CA GLY A 51 -6.50 3.28 -2.82
C GLY A 51 -7.78 3.72 -3.54
N MET A 52 -8.92 3.42 -2.93
CA MET A 52 -10.22 3.97 -3.28
C MET A 52 -10.66 4.96 -2.21
N GLU A 53 -11.13 6.11 -2.64
CA GLU A 53 -11.75 7.09 -1.76
C GLU A 53 -13.20 6.69 -1.48
N ILE A 54 -13.61 6.77 -0.22
CA ILE A 54 -14.99 6.53 0.21
C ILE A 54 -15.53 7.87 0.69
N ASP A 55 -16.74 8.22 0.25
CA ASP A 55 -17.41 9.44 0.71
C ASP A 55 -17.65 9.39 2.23
N ASN A 56 -17.57 10.54 2.89
CA ASN A 56 -17.81 10.69 4.32
C ASN A 56 -19.28 10.41 4.71
N ASN A 57 -20.22 10.43 3.77
CA ASN A 57 -21.65 10.22 4.02
C ASN A 57 -22.21 8.98 3.29
N VAL A 58 -21.42 7.91 3.28
CA VAL A 58 -21.71 6.63 2.62
C VAL A 58 -22.62 5.72 3.45
N LYS A 59 -23.52 4.96 2.81
CA LYS A 59 -24.33 3.93 3.47
C LYS A 59 -23.58 2.61 3.56
N ARG A 60 -24.00 1.71 4.47
CA ARG A 60 -23.34 0.41 4.66
C ARG A 60 -23.33 -0.43 3.38
N GLU A 61 -24.40 -0.37 2.60
CA GLU A 61 -24.54 -1.11 1.34
C GLU A 61 -23.54 -0.62 0.28
N GLU A 62 -23.25 0.69 0.25
CA GLU A 62 -22.25 1.27 -0.65
C GLU A 62 -20.84 0.86 -0.24
N VAL A 63 -20.55 0.80 1.07
CA VAL A 63 -19.29 0.24 1.57
C VAL A 63 -19.12 -1.23 1.18
N GLU A 64 -20.18 -2.04 1.29
CA GLU A 64 -20.15 -3.45 0.89
C GLU A 64 -19.86 -3.62 -0.61
N MET A 65 -20.49 -2.80 -1.47
CA MET A 65 -20.19 -2.81 -2.91
C MET A 65 -18.74 -2.42 -3.21
N LEU A 66 -18.22 -1.40 -2.54
CA LEU A 66 -16.82 -0.95 -2.71
C LEU A 66 -15.83 -2.03 -2.27
N VAL A 67 -16.09 -2.71 -1.14
CA VAL A 67 -15.28 -3.84 -0.68
C VAL A 67 -15.33 -4.99 -1.70
N LYS A 68 -16.50 -5.26 -2.28
CA LYS A 68 -16.63 -6.30 -3.30
C LYS A 68 -15.88 -5.95 -4.59
N GLU A 69 -15.95 -4.70 -5.06
CA GLU A 69 -15.19 -4.21 -6.21
C GLU A 69 -13.68 -4.29 -5.95
N LEU A 70 -13.25 -3.93 -4.73
CA LEU A 70 -11.85 -4.03 -4.32
C LEU A 70 -11.33 -5.48 -4.35
N MET A 71 -12.15 -6.45 -3.93
CA MET A 71 -11.72 -7.86 -3.85
C MET A 71 -11.89 -8.65 -5.13
N GLU A 72 -12.93 -8.36 -5.92
CA GLU A 72 -13.36 -9.21 -7.04
C GLU A 72 -13.54 -8.44 -8.34
N GLY A 73 -13.57 -7.12 -8.27
CA GLY A 73 -13.77 -6.23 -9.39
C GLY A 73 -12.48 -5.88 -10.13
N GLY A 74 -12.65 -5.29 -11.31
CA GLY A 74 -11.55 -4.91 -12.17
C GLY A 74 -10.73 -3.74 -11.63
N GLU A 75 -11.35 -2.83 -10.86
CA GLU A 75 -10.60 -1.74 -10.22
C GLU A 75 -9.71 -2.26 -9.08
N GLY A 76 -10.22 -3.24 -8.32
CA GLY A 76 -9.45 -4.00 -7.33
C GLY A 76 -8.18 -4.63 -7.89
N GLU A 77 -8.30 -5.27 -9.05
CA GLU A 77 -7.17 -5.87 -9.77
C GLU A 77 -6.14 -4.84 -10.24
N LYS A 78 -6.58 -3.73 -10.85
CA LYS A 78 -5.67 -2.66 -11.28
C LYS A 78 -4.89 -2.04 -10.12
N MET A 79 -5.54 -1.85 -8.96
CA MET A 79 -4.84 -1.35 -7.76
C MET A 79 -3.79 -2.34 -7.27
N ARG A 80 -4.07 -3.64 -7.33
CA ARG A 80 -3.11 -4.69 -6.96
C ARG A 80 -1.90 -4.70 -7.89
N GLU A 81 -2.11 -4.57 -9.20
CA GLU A 81 -1.01 -4.48 -10.18
C GLU A 81 -0.12 -3.26 -9.91
N LYS A 82 -0.72 -2.09 -9.66
CA LYS A 82 0.03 -0.87 -9.29
C LYS A 82 0.81 -1.05 -8.00
N ALA A 83 0.21 -1.65 -6.98
CA ALA A 83 0.89 -1.92 -5.71
C ALA A 83 2.11 -2.83 -5.89
N MET A 84 2.00 -3.87 -6.73
CA MET A 84 3.14 -4.74 -7.05
C MET A 84 4.24 -4.01 -7.81
N GLU A 85 3.88 -3.13 -8.76
CA GLU A 85 4.88 -2.35 -9.48
C GLU A 85 5.61 -1.37 -8.55
N TRP A 86 4.88 -0.68 -7.66
CA TRP A 86 5.50 0.17 -6.64
C TRP A 86 6.44 -0.62 -5.71
N LYS A 87 6.05 -1.82 -5.30
CA LYS A 87 6.91 -2.72 -4.51
C LYS A 87 8.20 -3.05 -5.27
N ARG A 88 8.08 -3.46 -6.54
CA ARG A 88 9.23 -3.80 -7.40
C ARG A 88 10.19 -2.61 -7.55
N LEU A 89 9.65 -1.42 -7.82
CA LEU A 89 10.44 -0.19 -7.95
C LEU A 89 11.16 0.18 -6.64
N ALA A 90 10.48 0.02 -5.51
CA ALA A 90 11.08 0.27 -4.19
C ALA A 90 12.22 -0.72 -3.89
N GLU A 91 12.02 -2.01 -4.17
CA GLU A 91 13.05 -3.04 -4.02
C GLU A 91 14.25 -2.79 -4.94
N GLU A 92 14.01 -2.38 -6.20
CA GLU A 92 15.08 -2.03 -7.15
C GLU A 92 15.87 -0.80 -6.68
N ALA A 93 15.19 0.25 -6.22
CA ALA A 93 15.82 1.47 -5.75
C ALA A 93 16.63 1.26 -4.46
N ALA A 94 16.16 0.40 -3.56
CA ALA A 94 16.82 0.06 -2.30
C ALA A 94 17.78 -1.14 -2.39
N GLY A 95 17.82 -1.83 -3.52
CA GLY A 95 18.67 -3.00 -3.73
C GLY A 95 20.16 -2.68 -3.85
N PRO A 96 21.01 -3.72 -4.00
CA PRO A 96 22.43 -3.53 -4.30
C PRO A 96 22.61 -2.72 -5.59
N LYS A 97 23.37 -1.62 -5.52
CA LYS A 97 23.54 -0.64 -6.61
C LYS A 97 22.24 0.09 -7.01
N GLY A 98 21.19 -0.01 -6.21
CA GLY A 98 19.97 0.78 -6.37
C GLY A 98 20.24 2.27 -6.17
N THR A 99 19.41 3.12 -6.76
CA THR A 99 19.57 4.58 -6.73
C THR A 99 19.53 5.14 -5.30
N SER A 100 18.66 4.62 -4.45
CA SER A 100 18.58 5.04 -3.04
C SER A 100 19.82 4.60 -2.25
N SER A 101 20.33 3.39 -2.50
CA SER A 101 21.56 2.87 -1.90
C SER A 101 22.77 3.72 -2.30
N ILE A 102 22.91 4.04 -3.59
CA ILE A 102 23.99 4.90 -4.09
C ILE A 102 23.91 6.30 -3.48
N ASN A 103 22.71 6.86 -3.37
CA ASN A 103 22.53 8.18 -2.77
C ASN A 103 22.91 8.19 -1.28
N LEU A 104 22.57 7.12 -0.56
CA LEU A 104 22.96 6.95 0.83
C LEU A 104 24.48 6.85 0.98
N ASP A 105 25.15 6.06 0.14
CA ASP A 105 26.62 5.93 0.14
C ASP A 105 27.31 7.28 -0.09
N LYS A 106 26.80 8.07 -1.05
CA LYS A 106 27.30 9.42 -1.33
C LYS A 106 27.13 10.35 -0.12
N PHE A 107 25.95 10.34 0.49
CA PHE A 107 25.65 11.16 1.66
C PHE A 107 26.58 10.83 2.84
N ILE A 108 26.80 9.54 3.10
CA ILE A 108 27.74 9.09 4.15
C ILE A 108 29.16 9.58 3.85
N HIS A 109 29.62 9.45 2.60
CA HIS A 109 30.93 9.92 2.19
C HIS A 109 31.10 11.44 2.37
N GLU A 110 30.08 12.23 2.04
CA GLU A 110 30.09 13.69 2.24
C GLU A 110 30.20 14.07 3.73
N ILE A 111 29.44 13.41 4.62
CA ILE A 111 29.52 13.66 6.06
C ILE A 111 30.92 13.34 6.60
N ILE A 112 31.48 12.19 6.21
CA ILE A 112 32.81 11.77 6.69
C ILE A 112 33.90 12.72 6.16
N SER A 113 33.79 13.16 4.91
CA SER A 113 34.77 14.07 4.29
C SER A 113 34.70 15.48 4.87
N SER A 114 33.55 15.91 5.39
CA SER A 114 33.34 17.26 5.94
C SER A 114 33.81 17.41 7.40
N ASN A 115 34.11 16.30 8.09
CA ASN A 115 34.56 16.28 9.49
C ASN A 115 36.09 16.19 9.64
N ASN A 116 36.85 16.28 8.54
CA ASN A 116 38.32 16.38 8.50
C ASN A 116 38.75 17.74 7.94
#